data_AF-A0A7J4KZP5-F1
#
_entry.id   AF-A0A7J4KZP5-F1
#
_cell.length_a   1.000
_cell.length_b   1.000
_cell.length_c   1.000
_cell.angle_alpha   90.00
_cell.angle_beta   90.00
_cell.angle_gamma   90.00
#
_symmetry.space_group_name_H-M   'P 1'
#
loop_
_entity.id
_entity.type
_entity.pdbx_description
1 polymer ?
#
loop_
_entity_poly.entity_id
_entity_poly.type
_entity_poly.pdbx_seq_one_letter_code
_entity_poly.pdbx_strand_id
1 'polypeptide(L)'
;MHGNVKPSNIIIGKDGKLKVVDFLPPVLVQESAKNGRPREQERQYFHPAVLNGEEPTHKTDIYSIGAIAFRMISGEPYRPGKRLNLTARGDKELEELITDALML
;
A
#
# COMPACT_ATOMS: atom_id res chain seq x y z
N MET A 1 1.01 5.32 12.86
CA MET A 1 1.22 5.14 11.41
C MET A 1 2.68 4.80 11.17
N HIS A 2 2.97 4.06 10.12
CA HIS A 2 4.31 3.71 9.65
C HIS A 2 4.80 4.67 8.56
N GLY A 3 3.91 5.08 7.65
CA GLY A 3 4.16 6.11 6.63
C GLY A 3 4.99 5.66 5.43
N ASN A 4 5.42 4.40 5.37
CA ASN A 4 6.33 3.90 4.34
C ASN A 4 6.17 2.39 4.12
N VAL A 5 4.90 1.93 4.17
CA VAL A 5 4.56 0.54 3.94
C VAL A 5 4.65 0.25 2.45
N LYS A 6 5.61 -0.60 2.05
CA LYS A 6 5.85 -1.02 0.67
C LYS A 6 6.59 -2.36 0.65
N PRO A 7 6.58 -3.11 -0.47
CA PRO A 7 7.20 -4.43 -0.51
C PRO A 7 8.69 -4.46 -0.13
N SER A 8 9.47 -3.45 -0.53
CA SER A 8 10.89 -3.34 -0.18
C SER A 8 11.15 -3.17 1.33
N ASN A 9 10.12 -2.79 2.09
CA ASN A 9 10.17 -2.59 3.54
C ASN A 9 9.49 -3.72 4.32
N ILE A 10 9.12 -4.81 3.63
CA ILE A 10 8.61 -6.05 4.24
C ILE A 10 9.67 -7.13 4.04
N ILE A 11 10.30 -7.55 5.14
CA ILE A 11 11.41 -8.51 5.13
C ILE A 11 10.92 -9.85 5.67
N ILE A 12 11.35 -10.95 5.06
CA ILE A 12 11.16 -12.30 5.57
C ILE A 12 12.40 -12.71 6.36
N GLY A 13 12.24 -12.94 7.66
CA GLY A 13 13.29 -13.43 8.53
C GLY A 13 13.66 -14.89 8.23
N LYS A 14 14.81 -15.34 8.73
CA LYS A 14 15.25 -16.75 8.64
C LYS A 14 14.28 -17.72 9.33
N ASP A 15 13.47 -17.22 10.26
CA ASP A 15 12.40 -17.92 10.96
C ASP A 15 11.08 -17.97 10.18
N GLY A 16 11.07 -17.47 8.93
CA GLY A 16 9.88 -17.40 8.09
C GLY A 16 8.90 -16.29 8.48
N LYS A 17 9.21 -15.45 9.48
CA LYS A 17 8.32 -14.38 9.94
C LYS A 17 8.51 -13.11 9.13
N LEU A 18 7.40 -12.46 8.80
CA LEU A 18 7.39 -11.13 8.19
C LEU A 18 7.73 -10.06 9.23
N LYS A 19 8.55 -9.09 8.82
CA LYS A 19 8.89 -7.89 9.60
C LYS A 19 8.74 -6.65 8.72
N VAL A 20 8.16 -5.60 9.28
CA VAL A 20 8.04 -4.30 8.62
C VAL A 20 9.12 -3.37 9.17
N VAL A 21 9.82 -2.66 8.29
CA VAL A 21 10.96 -1.80 8.62
C VAL A 21 10.83 -0.41 7.98
N ASP A 22 11.74 0.51 8.34
CA ASP A 22 11.88 1.83 7.69
C ASP A 22 10.67 2.76 7.88
N PHE A 23 10.32 2.99 9.16
CA PHE A 23 9.27 3.91 9.59
C PHE A 23 9.65 5.36 9.25
N LEU A 24 8.69 6.12 8.71
CA LEU A 24 8.88 7.53 8.41
C LEU A 24 7.92 8.41 9.21
N PRO A 25 8.41 9.52 9.81
CA PRO A 25 7.55 10.54 10.37
C PRO A 25 6.74 11.26 9.27
N PRO A 26 5.55 11.81 9.58
CA PRO A 26 4.66 12.42 8.59
C PRO A 26 5.32 13.43 7.66
N VAL A 27 6.24 14.26 8.17
CA VAL A 27 6.98 15.26 7.39
C VAL A 27 7.80 14.60 6.27
N LEU A 28 8.52 13.52 6.57
CA LEU A 28 9.34 12.81 5.58
C LEU A 28 8.50 12.03 4.56
N VAL A 29 7.31 11.57 4.95
CA VAL A 29 6.36 10.95 4.02
C VAL A 29 5.89 11.97 2.97
N GLN A 30 5.52 13.18 3.41
CA GLN A 30 5.11 14.26 2.50
C GLN A 30 6.25 14.70 1.58
N GLU A 31 7.47 14.85 2.12
CA GLU A 31 8.65 15.18 1.31
C GLU A 31 8.93 14.09 0.26
N SER A 32 8.80 12.82 0.65
CA SER A 32 8.98 11.69 -0.27
C SER A 32 7.93 11.70 -1.38
N ALA A 33 6.66 11.98 -1.06
CA ALA A 33 5.57 12.08 -2.03
C ALA A 33 5.81 13.23 -3.04
N LYS A 34 6.23 14.41 -2.55
CA LYS A 34 6.42 15.63 -3.35
C LYS A 34 7.66 15.59 -4.24
N ASN A 35 8.79 15.11 -3.71
CA ASN A 35 10.09 15.26 -4.38
C ASN A 35 10.35 14.22 -5.47
N GLY A 36 9.39 13.33 -5.78
CA GLY A 36 9.54 12.30 -6.81
C GLY A 36 10.72 11.34 -6.59
N ARG A 37 11.24 11.28 -5.35
CA ARG A 37 12.35 10.41 -4.94
C ARG A 37 11.99 8.92 -4.89
N PRO A 38 10.76 8.48 -4.59
CA PRO A 38 10.40 7.09 -4.75
C PRO A 38 10.56 6.76 -6.24
N ARG A 39 11.22 5.64 -6.56
CA ARG A 39 11.18 5.10 -7.93
C ARG A 39 9.71 5.07 -8.36
N GLU A 40 9.41 5.29 -9.64
CA GLU A 40 8.03 5.29 -10.14
C GLU A 40 7.21 4.07 -9.66
N GLN A 41 7.90 2.94 -9.50
CA GLN A 41 7.41 1.67 -8.97
C GLN A 41 6.98 1.67 -7.49
N GLU A 42 7.37 2.67 -6.69
CA GLU A 42 7.00 2.80 -5.28
C GLU A 42 5.80 3.73 -5.08
N ARG A 43 5.55 4.65 -6.01
CA ARG A 43 4.42 5.58 -5.95
C ARG A 43 3.05 4.88 -5.91
N GLN A 44 2.94 3.70 -6.50
CA GLN A 44 1.71 2.89 -6.49
C GLN A 44 1.26 2.41 -5.11
N TYR A 45 2.11 2.55 -4.08
CA TYR A 45 1.76 2.23 -2.69
C TYR A 45 1.43 3.48 -1.86
N PHE A 46 1.60 4.68 -2.42
CA PHE A 46 1.23 5.91 -1.73
C PHE A 46 -0.28 6.16 -1.83
N HIS A 47 -0.87 6.52 -0.70
CA HIS A 47 -2.25 6.98 -0.66
C HIS A 47 -2.43 8.22 -1.55
N PRO A 48 -3.44 8.28 -2.42
CA PRO A 48 -3.64 9.40 -3.35
C PRO A 48 -3.70 10.77 -2.66
N ALA A 49 -4.42 10.88 -1.54
CA ALA A 49 -4.46 12.07 -0.70
C ALA A 49 -3.05 12.61 -0.33
N VAL A 50 -2.11 11.73 0.02
CA VAL A 50 -0.73 12.11 0.36
C VAL A 50 0.03 12.61 -0.86
N LEU A 51 -0.19 11.99 -2.02
CA LEU A 51 0.36 12.48 -3.30
C LEU A 51 -0.19 13.87 -3.66
N ASN A 52 -1.42 14.16 -3.26
CA ASN A 52 -2.07 15.47 -3.41
C ASN A 52 -1.64 16.49 -2.33
N GLY A 53 -0.72 16.10 -1.44
CA GLY A 53 -0.15 16.99 -0.43
C GLY A 53 -0.91 17.04 0.89
N GLU A 54 -1.91 16.18 1.09
CA GLU A 54 -2.58 16.03 2.38
C GLU A 54 -1.66 15.39 3.42
N GLU A 55 -1.95 15.64 4.70
CA GLU A 55 -1.19 15.03 5.78
C GLU A 55 -1.46 13.51 5.82
N PRO A 56 -0.41 12.67 5.89
CA PRO A 56 -0.59 11.24 5.97
C PRO A 56 -1.16 10.86 7.34
N THR A 57 -2.04 9.86 7.37
CA THR A 57 -2.70 9.37 8.58
C THR A 57 -2.54 7.85 8.69
N HIS A 58 -3.16 7.22 9.69
CA HIS A 58 -3.19 5.75 9.76
C HIS A 58 -3.88 5.12 8.53
N LYS A 59 -4.82 5.83 7.88
CA LYS A 59 -5.45 5.36 6.63
C LYS A 59 -4.45 5.22 5.49
N THR A 60 -3.39 6.03 5.49
CA THR A 60 -2.31 5.92 4.51
C THR A 60 -1.68 4.52 4.53
N ASP A 61 -1.40 3.96 5.70
CA ASP A 61 -0.84 2.62 5.81
C ASP A 61 -1.83 1.53 5.37
N ILE A 62 -3.13 1.72 5.69
CA ILE A 62 -4.18 0.76 5.29
C ILE A 62 -4.29 0.70 3.77
N TYR A 63 -4.29 1.85 3.09
CA TYR A 63 -4.23 1.91 1.63
C TYR A 63 -3.01 1.18 1.07
N SER A 64 -1.82 1.44 1.63
CA SER A 64 -0.59 0.79 1.19
C SER A 64 -0.66 -0.74 1.32
N ILE A 65 -1.22 -1.25 2.42
CA ILE A 65 -1.46 -2.68 2.63
C ILE A 65 -2.43 -3.23 1.57
N GLY A 66 -3.53 -2.53 1.30
CA GLY A 66 -4.49 -2.89 0.24
C GLY A 66 -3.83 -2.96 -1.13
N ALA A 67 -2.98 -2.00 -1.47
CA ALA A 67 -2.24 -1.96 -2.73
C ALA A 67 -1.22 -3.11 -2.86
N ILE A 68 -0.57 -3.49 -1.76
CA ILE A 68 0.33 -4.66 -1.72
C ILE A 68 -0.47 -5.95 -1.92
N ALA A 69 -1.57 -6.13 -1.17
CA ALA A 69 -2.44 -7.31 -1.28
C ALA A 69 -3.00 -7.45 -2.69
N PHE A 70 -3.49 -6.36 -3.28
CA PHE A 70 -3.97 -6.33 -4.67
C PHE A 70 -2.90 -6.84 -5.63
N ARG A 71 -1.65 -6.35 -5.51
CA ARG A 71 -0.56 -6.78 -6.38
C ARG A 71 -0.17 -8.23 -6.18
N MET A 72 -0.13 -8.71 -4.94
CA MET A 72 0.17 -10.11 -4.66
C MET A 72 -0.84 -11.06 -5.28
N ILE A 73 -2.12 -10.68 -5.31
CA ILE A 73 -3.20 -11.52 -5.81
C ILE A 73 -3.36 -11.42 -7.33
N SER A 74 -3.29 -10.21 -7.89
CA SER A 74 -3.50 -9.97 -9.32
C SER A 74 -2.23 -10.11 -10.16
N GLY A 75 -1.05 -10.04 -9.54
CA GLY A 75 0.25 -9.90 -10.22
C GLY A 75 0.55 -8.49 -10.71
N GLU A 76 -0.43 -7.59 -10.69
CA GLU A 76 -0.36 -6.25 -11.28
C GLU A 76 -0.56 -5.17 -10.21
N PRO A 77 0.02 -3.98 -10.37
CA PRO A 77 -0.22 -2.91 -9.42
C PRO A 77 -1.66 -2.39 -9.49
N TYR A 78 -2.17 -1.93 -8.35
CA TYR A 78 -3.48 -1.30 -8.29
C TYR A 78 -3.51 -0.02 -9.13
N ARG A 79 -4.62 0.19 -9.82
CA ARG A 79 -4.96 1.43 -10.52
C ARG A 79 -6.43 1.75 -10.24
N PRO A 80 -6.81 3.03 -10.04
CA PRO A 80 -8.21 3.39 -9.85
C PRO A 80 -9.12 2.76 -10.93
N GLY A 81 -10.21 2.15 -10.49
CA GLY A 81 -11.16 1.45 -11.36
C GLY A 81 -10.84 -0.02 -11.65
N LYS A 82 -9.63 -0.52 -11.32
CA LYS A 82 -9.37 -1.97 -11.31
C LYS A 82 -10.01 -2.62 -10.08
N ARG A 83 -10.50 -3.85 -10.26
CA ARG A 83 -11.03 -4.70 -9.19
C ARG A 83 -10.44 -6.09 -9.28
N LEU A 84 -10.29 -6.74 -8.13
CA LEU A 84 -10.03 -8.17 -8.10
C LEU A 84 -11.32 -8.91 -8.48
N ASN A 85 -11.20 -10.12 -9.00
CA ASN A 85 -12.33 -11.03 -9.16
C ASN A 85 -11.97 -12.33 -8.44
N LEU A 86 -12.15 -12.33 -7.12
CA LEU A 86 -11.88 -13.46 -6.25
C LEU A 86 -13.14 -14.25 -5.93
N THR A 87 -14.31 -13.75 -6.35
CA THR A 87 -15.58 -14.46 -6.24
C THR A 87 -15.50 -15.87 -6.87
N ALA A 88 -14.79 -16.02 -7.99
CA ALA A 88 -14.55 -17.33 -8.62
C ALA A 88 -13.69 -18.30 -7.77
N ARG A 89 -12.99 -17.78 -6.76
CA ARG A 89 -12.17 -18.53 -5.80
C ARG A 89 -12.86 -18.75 -4.45
N GLY A 90 -14.04 -18.17 -4.25
CA GLY A 90 -14.80 -18.24 -3.00
C GLY A 90 -14.44 -17.16 -1.96
N ASP A 91 -13.51 -16.26 -2.26
CA ASP A 91 -12.94 -15.30 -1.28
C ASP A 91 -13.55 -13.89 -1.41
N LYS A 92 -14.88 -13.78 -1.37
CA LYS A 92 -15.58 -12.49 -1.51
C LYS A 92 -15.24 -11.50 -0.39
N GLU A 93 -15.07 -12.00 0.84
CA GLU A 93 -14.70 -11.18 2.00
C GLU A 93 -13.32 -10.52 1.82
N LEU A 94 -12.35 -11.26 1.28
CA LEU A 94 -11.02 -10.73 0.99
C LEU A 94 -11.07 -9.68 -0.12
N GLU A 95 -11.89 -9.90 -1.15
CA GLU A 95 -12.12 -8.92 -2.22
C GLU A 95 -12.71 -7.61 -1.67
N GLU A 96 -13.71 -7.69 -0.79
CA GLU A 96 -14.32 -6.53 -0.13
C GLU A 96 -13.31 -5.82 0.78
N LEU A 97 -12.58 -6.53 1.63
CA LEU A 97 -11.57 -5.95 2.53
C LEU A 97 -10.48 -5.18 1.78
N ILE A 98 -9.97 -5.76 0.68
CA ILE A 98 -8.96 -5.09 -0.15
C ILE A 98 -9.57 -3.87 -0.86
N THR A 99 -10.81 -3.99 -1.33
CA THR A 99 -11.52 -2.88 -1.99
C THR A 99 -11.72 -1.72 -1.01
N ASP A 100 -12.19 -1.98 0.20
CA ASP A 100 -12.41 -0.96 1.23
C ASP A 100 -11.11 -0.26 1.61
N ALA A 101 -10.01 -1.02 1.79
CA ALA A 101 -8.69 -0.45 2.07
C ALA A 101 -8.21 0.51 0.97
N LEU A 102 -8.52 0.20 -0.30
CA LEU A 102 -8.12 1.01 -1.46
C LEU A 102 -9.01 2.24 -1.70
N MET A 103 -10.18 2.32 -1.04
CA MET A 103 -11.16 3.41 -1.20
C MET A 103 -11.12 4.44 -0.05
N LEU A 104 -10.14 4.34 0.85
CA LEU A 104 -9.95 5.23 2.01
C LEU A 104 -9.54 6.67 1.66
#